data_AF-A0A1S2ZHL0-F1
#
_entry.id   AF-A0A1S2ZHL0-F1
#
_cell.length_a   1.000
_cell.length_b   1.000
_cell.length_c   1.000
_cell.angle_alpha   90.00
_cell.angle_beta   90.00
_cell.angle_gamma   90.00
#
_symmetry.space_group_name_H-M   'P 1'
#
loop_
_entity.id
_entity.type
_entity.pdbx_description
1 polymer ?
#
loop_
_entity_poly.entity_id
_entity_poly.type
_entity_poly.pdbx_seq_one_letter_code
_entity_poly.pdbx_strand_id
1 'polypeptide(L)'
;MCRYDPDYVCNASDNAGRYTYNKQPEVCKWNLQKLAEALEPELPRELAEAVLAEEFDAEFQRHYLQKMRKKLGLVGAEHEEDRALVAKLLETMHLTGADFTNTFYLLSSLPTGAGSLDLSEFLAALTAQCASLEELQHAFRPQMDPRQLSMMLMLAQSNPQLLALIGTRAGLTRELERMEQQSRLEQLSSAELLSKNRDSWTDWLREYRTRLEKDKEGAGDSATWQAERLQVMHANNPKYVLRNYIAQNAIEAAEKGDFSEVRRVLKLLETPYPQEREAPEALEAAEPQGAGRQDSYSSRPPLWAAELCVT
;
A
#
# COMPACT_ATOMS: atom_id res chain seq x y z
N MET A 1 -5.72 0.23 -2.09
CA MET A 1 -5.23 -0.47 -0.89
C MET A 1 -5.31 0.50 0.29
N CYS A 2 -5.84 0.06 1.44
CA CYS A 2 -5.85 0.86 2.66
C CYS A 2 -4.48 0.77 3.33
N ARG A 3 -4.29 -0.12 4.31
CA ARG A 3 -2.96 -0.50 4.82
C ARG A 3 -2.11 -1.10 3.71
N TYR A 4 -0.86 -0.65 3.57
CA TYR A 4 0.08 -1.29 2.64
C TYR A 4 0.52 -2.68 3.14
N ASP A 5 0.33 -3.69 2.30
CA ASP A 5 0.64 -5.08 2.59
C ASP A 5 1.02 -5.77 1.26
N PRO A 6 2.31 -6.05 1.01
CA PRO A 6 2.74 -6.58 -0.28
C PRO A 6 2.12 -7.96 -0.60
N ASP A 7 1.76 -8.72 0.43
CA ASP A 7 1.18 -10.06 0.31
C ASP A 7 -0.35 -10.06 0.42
N TYR A 8 -0.99 -8.89 0.30
CA TYR A 8 -2.44 -8.78 0.34
C TYR A 8 -3.12 -9.57 -0.78
N VAL A 9 -4.08 -10.40 -0.38
CA VAL A 9 -4.96 -11.16 -1.25
C VAL A 9 -6.34 -10.52 -1.20
N CYS A 10 -6.81 -9.97 -2.33
CA CYS A 10 -8.13 -9.36 -2.41
C CYS A 10 -9.27 -10.36 -2.63
N ASN A 11 -8.96 -11.53 -3.21
CA ASN A 11 -9.94 -12.55 -3.57
C ASN A 11 -10.01 -13.62 -2.49
N ALA A 12 -11.18 -13.79 -1.86
CA ALA A 12 -11.41 -14.81 -0.83
C ALA A 12 -11.18 -16.26 -1.32
N SER A 13 -11.25 -16.51 -2.64
CA SER A 13 -11.01 -17.83 -3.23
C SER A 13 -9.52 -18.11 -3.53
N ASP A 14 -8.63 -17.12 -3.44
CA ASP A 14 -7.20 -17.29 -3.72
C ASP A 14 -6.43 -17.77 -2.48
N ASN A 15 -6.71 -19.00 -2.06
CA ASN A 15 -6.08 -19.64 -0.91
C ASN A 15 -4.56 -19.83 -1.09
N ALA A 16 -4.10 -19.91 -2.34
CA ALA A 16 -2.69 -20.06 -2.67
C ALA A 16 -1.93 -18.72 -2.66
N GLY A 17 -2.63 -17.58 -2.65
CA GLY A 17 -2.03 -16.26 -2.86
C GLY A 17 -1.28 -16.19 -4.19
N ARG A 18 -1.88 -16.70 -5.26
CA ARG A 18 -1.35 -16.61 -6.63
C ARG A 18 -1.39 -15.16 -7.13
N TYR A 19 -2.42 -14.42 -6.74
CA TYR A 19 -2.70 -13.05 -7.20
C TYR A 19 -2.50 -12.02 -6.09
N THR A 20 -1.57 -12.28 -5.16
CA THR A 20 -1.14 -11.27 -4.19
C THR A 20 -0.61 -10.02 -4.89
N TYR A 21 -0.74 -8.86 -4.24
CA TYR A 21 -0.35 -7.58 -4.83
C TYR A 21 1.07 -7.58 -5.41
N ASN A 22 2.06 -8.09 -4.67
CA ASN A 22 3.45 -8.19 -5.12
C ASN A 22 3.69 -9.16 -6.30
N LYS A 23 2.83 -10.15 -6.50
CA LYS A 23 2.96 -11.16 -7.57
C LYS A 23 2.30 -10.75 -8.89
N GLN A 24 1.50 -9.69 -8.90
CA GLN A 24 0.79 -9.26 -10.11
C GLN A 24 1.72 -9.01 -11.32
N PRO A 25 2.92 -8.42 -11.17
CA PRO A 25 3.85 -8.26 -12.29
C PRO A 25 4.29 -9.60 -12.90
N GLU A 26 4.68 -10.57 -12.05
CA GLU A 26 5.07 -11.91 -12.47
C GLU A 26 3.90 -12.68 -13.12
N VAL A 27 2.68 -12.53 -12.59
CA VAL A 27 1.48 -13.10 -13.19
C VAL A 27 1.21 -12.50 -14.58
N CYS A 28 1.41 -11.18 -14.75
CA CYS A 28 1.27 -10.52 -16.05
C CYS A 28 2.29 -11.08 -17.06
N LYS A 29 3.55 -11.23 -16.65
CA LYS A 29 4.60 -11.86 -17.46
C LYS A 29 4.23 -13.29 -17.86
N TRP A 30 3.72 -14.08 -16.91
CA TRP A 30 3.25 -15.44 -17.20
C TRP A 30 2.07 -15.46 -18.18
N ASN A 31 1.12 -14.53 -18.05
CA ASN A 31 0.01 -14.41 -19.00
C ASN A 31 0.50 -14.06 -20.42
N LEU A 32 1.51 -13.20 -20.53
CA LEU A 32 2.12 -12.86 -21.81
C LEU A 32 2.86 -14.05 -22.43
N GLN A 33 3.49 -14.92 -21.63
CA GLN A 33 4.04 -16.18 -22.13
C GLN A 33 2.94 -17.09 -22.70
N LYS A 34 1.76 -17.13 -22.08
CA LYS A 34 0.61 -17.86 -22.63
C LYS A 34 0.05 -17.24 -23.91
N LEU A 35 0.09 -15.91 -24.02
CA LEU A 35 -0.20 -15.24 -25.28
C LEU A 35 0.82 -15.60 -26.37
N ALA A 36 2.12 -15.63 -26.04
CA ALA A 36 3.17 -16.02 -26.96
C ALA A 36 2.98 -17.47 -27.48
N GLU A 37 2.59 -18.40 -26.61
CA GLU A 37 2.22 -19.78 -27.01
C GLU A 37 1.06 -19.79 -28.01
N ALA A 38 0.04 -18.95 -27.82
CA ALA A 38 -1.12 -18.89 -28.72
C ALA A 38 -0.78 -18.22 -30.08
N LEU A 39 0.26 -17.39 -30.14
CA LEU A 39 0.70 -16.69 -31.34
C LEU A 39 1.69 -17.50 -32.20
N GLU A 40 2.05 -18.72 -31.79
CA GLU A 40 3.01 -19.57 -32.49
C GLU A 40 2.81 -19.69 -34.01
N PRO A 41 1.57 -19.76 -34.56
CA PRO A 41 1.38 -19.81 -36.02
C PRO A 41 1.89 -18.58 -36.78
N GLU A 42 1.91 -17.41 -36.14
CA GLU A 42 2.26 -16.11 -36.76
C GLU A 42 3.59 -15.54 -36.23
N LEU A 43 4.01 -15.94 -35.03
CA LEU A 43 5.22 -15.48 -34.36
C LEU A 43 5.95 -16.69 -33.74
N PRO A 44 7.19 -17.00 -34.16
CA PRO A 44 7.94 -18.09 -33.58
C PRO A 44 8.08 -17.94 -32.05
N ARG A 45 7.77 -19.01 -31.33
CA ARG A 45 7.76 -19.03 -29.86
C ARG A 45 9.09 -18.56 -29.25
N GLU A 46 10.21 -19.01 -29.82
CA GLU A 46 11.55 -18.67 -29.37
C GLU A 46 11.81 -17.16 -29.39
N LEU A 47 11.35 -16.48 -30.45
CA LEU A 47 11.49 -15.04 -30.59
C LEU A 47 10.60 -14.31 -29.57
N ALA A 48 9.35 -14.75 -29.41
CA ALA A 48 8.42 -14.14 -28.46
C ALA A 48 8.90 -14.28 -27.01
N GLU A 49 9.39 -15.47 -26.62
CA GLU A 49 9.92 -15.72 -25.28
C GLU A 49 11.22 -14.95 -25.02
N ALA A 50 12.09 -14.81 -26.03
CA ALA A 50 13.30 -13.99 -25.93
C ALA A 50 12.96 -12.50 -25.66
N VAL A 51 12.04 -11.93 -26.45
CA VAL A 51 11.57 -10.55 -26.24
C VAL A 51 10.97 -10.36 -24.85
N LEU A 52 10.13 -11.30 -24.38
CA LEU A 52 9.54 -11.21 -23.04
C LEU A 52 10.58 -11.32 -21.92
N ALA A 53 11.61 -12.15 -22.10
CA ALA A 53 12.67 -12.31 -21.12
C ALA A 53 13.57 -11.07 -21.02
N GLU A 54 13.83 -10.40 -22.15
CA GLU A 54 14.70 -9.23 -22.22
C GLU A 54 13.98 -7.94 -21.82
N GLU A 55 12.77 -7.71 -22.34
CA GLU A 55 12.14 -6.38 -22.30
C GLU A 55 11.17 -6.20 -21.11
N PHE A 56 10.44 -7.24 -20.70
CA PHE A 56 9.33 -7.07 -19.75
C PHE A 56 9.79 -6.51 -18.41
N ASP A 57 10.82 -7.10 -17.81
CA ASP A 57 11.30 -6.70 -16.49
C ASP A 57 11.91 -5.30 -16.55
N ALA A 58 12.66 -4.99 -17.61
CA ALA A 58 13.28 -3.69 -17.82
C ALA A 58 12.21 -2.58 -17.96
N GLU A 59 11.23 -2.79 -18.82
CA GLU A 59 10.14 -1.84 -19.08
C GLU A 59 9.24 -1.65 -17.86
N PHE A 60 8.91 -2.74 -17.17
CA PHE A 60 8.13 -2.68 -15.94
C PHE A 60 8.86 -1.86 -14.87
N GLN A 61 10.13 -2.18 -14.58
CA GLN A 61 10.92 -1.48 -13.56
C GLN A 61 11.11 0.00 -13.91
N ARG A 62 11.38 0.32 -15.18
CA ARG A 62 11.50 1.69 -15.68
C ARG A 62 10.21 2.49 -15.44
N HIS A 63 9.07 1.96 -15.89
CA HIS A 63 7.79 2.64 -15.72
C HIS A 63 7.33 2.71 -14.26
N TYR A 64 7.61 1.66 -13.47
CA TYR A 64 7.33 1.63 -12.05
C TYR A 64 8.09 2.73 -11.31
N LEU A 65 9.41 2.80 -11.51
CA LEU A 65 10.25 3.83 -10.89
C LEU A 65 9.82 5.23 -11.32
N GLN A 66 9.56 5.46 -12.62
CA GLN A 66 9.06 6.73 -13.13
C GLN A 66 7.77 7.17 -12.45
N LYS A 67 6.82 6.26 -12.21
CA LYS A 67 5.59 6.57 -11.47
C LYS A 67 5.88 6.88 -10.02
N MET A 68 6.72 6.09 -9.34
CA MET A 68 7.04 6.28 -7.92
C MET A 68 7.78 7.60 -7.68
N ARG A 69 8.69 8.00 -8.58
CA ARG A 69 9.33 9.34 -8.54
C ARG A 69 8.32 10.47 -8.58
N LYS A 70 7.35 10.40 -9.49
CA LYS A 70 6.28 11.41 -9.59
C LYS A 70 5.44 11.46 -8.31
N LYS A 71 5.12 10.30 -7.74
CA LYS A 71 4.42 10.22 -6.45
C LYS A 71 5.22 10.80 -5.29
N LEU A 72 6.55 10.73 -5.35
CA LEU A 72 7.48 11.33 -4.39
C LEU A 72 7.87 12.77 -4.73
N GLY A 73 7.39 13.33 -5.84
CA GLY A 73 7.76 14.69 -6.26
C GLY A 73 9.23 14.85 -6.61
N LEU A 74 9.90 13.79 -7.07
CA LEU A 74 11.26 13.84 -7.63
C LEU A 74 11.16 14.27 -9.10
N VAL A 75 11.32 15.57 -9.35
CA VAL A 75 11.12 16.19 -10.66
C VAL A 75 12.44 16.37 -11.42
N GLY A 76 13.57 16.36 -10.72
CA GLY A 76 14.90 16.41 -11.29
C GLY A 76 15.35 15.09 -11.94
N ALA A 77 16.65 15.02 -12.22
CA ALA A 77 17.29 13.90 -12.89
C ALA A 77 17.17 12.58 -12.11
N GLU A 78 17.32 11.45 -12.81
CA GLU A 78 17.29 10.14 -12.19
C GLU A 78 18.60 9.78 -11.51
N HIS A 79 18.49 9.30 -10.27
CA HIS A 79 19.60 8.80 -9.48
C HIS A 79 19.36 7.34 -9.08
N GLU A 80 20.44 6.56 -9.01
CA GLU A 80 20.37 5.14 -8.61
C GLU A 80 19.77 4.95 -7.21
N GLU A 81 19.94 5.93 -6.32
CA GLU A 81 19.38 5.93 -4.96
C GLU A 81 17.84 6.01 -4.94
N ASP A 82 17.19 6.44 -6.03
CA ASP A 82 15.73 6.57 -6.12
C ASP A 82 15.04 5.21 -5.95
N ARG A 83 15.64 4.15 -6.51
CA ARG A 83 15.12 2.78 -6.38
C ARG A 83 15.21 2.29 -4.94
N ALA A 84 16.33 2.53 -4.28
CA ALA A 84 16.54 2.15 -2.88
C ALA A 84 15.60 2.93 -1.94
N LEU A 85 15.42 4.22 -2.20
CA LEU A 85 14.52 5.09 -1.45
C LEU A 85 13.05 4.63 -1.54
N VAL A 86 12.60 4.24 -2.74
CA VAL A 86 11.27 3.68 -2.97
C VAL A 86 11.11 2.34 -2.27
N ALA A 87 12.11 1.45 -2.34
CA ALA A 87 12.06 0.16 -1.66
C ALA A 87 11.94 0.35 -0.14
N LYS A 88 12.75 1.23 0.45
CA LYS A 88 12.73 1.54 1.88
C LYS A 88 11.42 2.21 2.31
N LEU A 89 10.79 3.02 1.46
CA LEU A 89 9.47 3.58 1.73
C LEU A 89 8.44 2.46 1.90
N LEU A 90 8.38 1.55 0.92
CA LEU A 90 7.41 0.46 0.94
C LEU A 90 7.64 -0.49 2.12
N GLU A 91 8.91 -0.77 2.45
CA GLU A 91 9.26 -1.51 3.66
C GLU A 91 8.77 -0.79 4.92
N THR A 92 9.03 0.51 5.04
CA THR A 92 8.56 1.31 6.19
C THR A 92 7.03 1.28 6.29
N MET A 93 6.32 1.46 5.17
CA MET A 93 4.86 1.40 5.13
C MET A 93 4.33 0.02 5.51
N HIS A 94 5.02 -1.05 5.13
CA HIS A 94 4.66 -2.41 5.50
C HIS A 94 4.85 -2.65 7.01
N LEU A 95 6.01 -2.25 7.55
CA LEU A 95 6.34 -2.38 8.97
C LEU A 95 5.37 -1.61 9.86
N THR A 96 5.02 -0.37 9.49
CA THR A 96 4.11 0.46 10.30
C THR A 96 2.64 0.26 9.95
N GLY A 97 2.32 -0.53 8.93
CA GLY A 97 0.97 -0.67 8.40
C GLY A 97 0.37 0.68 7.95
N ALA A 98 1.16 1.54 7.31
CA ALA A 98 0.69 2.86 6.89
C ALA A 98 -0.34 2.76 5.75
N ASP A 99 -1.31 3.68 5.74
CA ASP A 99 -2.26 3.80 4.64
C ASP A 99 -1.55 4.24 3.36
N PHE A 100 -1.68 3.46 2.28
CA PHE A 100 -0.92 3.69 1.05
C PHE A 100 -1.26 5.02 0.41
N THR A 101 -2.54 5.33 0.27
CA THR A 101 -3.02 6.52 -0.43
C THR A 101 -2.71 7.77 0.38
N ASN A 102 -3.06 7.75 1.67
CA ASN A 102 -2.89 8.90 2.56
C ASN A 102 -1.42 9.20 2.81
N THR A 103 -0.54 8.20 2.88
CA THR A 103 0.91 8.41 2.98
C THR A 103 1.43 9.25 1.81
N PHE A 104 1.15 8.84 0.56
CA PHE A 104 1.60 9.59 -0.61
C PHE A 104 0.96 10.98 -0.70
N TYR A 105 -0.31 11.09 -0.32
CA TYR A 105 -1.00 12.37 -0.26
C TYR A 105 -0.35 13.31 0.76
N LEU A 106 -0.09 12.85 1.99
CA LEU A 106 0.57 13.65 3.03
C LEU A 106 1.99 14.05 2.65
N LEU A 107 2.76 13.20 1.97
CA LEU A 107 4.12 13.57 1.53
C LEU A 107 4.16 14.83 0.65
N SER A 108 3.05 15.20 0.00
CA SER A 108 2.97 16.47 -0.74
C SER A 108 3.16 17.69 0.15
N SER A 109 2.65 17.65 1.39
CA SER A 109 2.72 18.73 2.38
C SER A 109 3.98 18.67 3.25
N LEU A 110 4.98 17.87 2.90
CA LEU A 110 6.24 17.81 3.64
C LEU A 110 6.88 19.21 3.67
N PRO A 111 7.21 19.76 4.86
CA PRO A 111 7.90 21.03 4.97
C PRO A 111 9.32 20.89 4.39
N THR A 112 9.60 21.68 3.35
CA THR A 112 10.94 21.80 2.75
C THR A 112 11.77 22.90 3.42
N GLY A 113 11.18 23.64 4.37
CA GLY A 113 11.86 24.64 5.21
C GLY A 113 12.63 24.04 6.40
N ALA A 114 13.50 24.85 7.02
CA ALA A 114 14.39 24.44 8.11
C ALA A 114 13.71 24.36 9.50
N GLY A 115 12.38 24.48 9.60
CA GLY A 115 11.64 24.43 10.86
C GLY A 115 11.60 23.02 11.46
N SER A 116 12.08 22.85 12.70
CA SER A 116 12.02 21.57 13.42
C SER A 116 10.62 21.24 13.95
N LEU A 117 9.82 22.28 14.26
CA LEU A 117 8.44 22.14 14.73
C LEU A 117 7.53 21.56 13.64
N ASP A 118 7.65 22.06 12.41
CA ASP A 118 6.89 21.59 11.25
C ASP A 118 7.10 20.10 10.96
N LEU A 119 8.32 19.61 11.17
CA LEU A 119 8.63 18.19 10.96
C LEU A 119 8.02 17.29 12.06
N SER A 120 7.95 17.77 13.30
CA SER A 120 7.34 17.01 14.40
C SER A 120 5.84 16.86 14.21
N GLU A 121 5.16 17.93 13.77
CA GLU A 121 3.73 17.90 13.42
C GLU A 121 3.49 16.99 12.21
N PHE A 122 4.33 17.08 11.18
CA PHE A 122 4.26 16.20 10.02
C PHE A 122 4.42 14.71 10.41
N LEU A 123 5.41 14.39 11.27
CA LEU A 123 5.61 13.04 11.78
C LEU A 123 4.39 12.55 12.57
N ALA A 124 3.76 13.42 13.36
CA ALA A 124 2.53 13.07 14.07
C ALA A 124 1.38 12.77 13.08
N ALA A 125 1.22 13.57 12.03
CA ALA A 125 0.21 13.34 10.99
C ALA A 125 0.47 12.03 10.20
N LEU A 126 1.73 11.74 9.89
CA LEU A 126 2.13 10.54 9.16
C LEU A 126 1.93 9.28 10.02
N THR A 127 2.33 9.32 11.28
CA THR A 127 2.13 8.21 12.21
C THR A 127 0.65 7.99 12.57
N ALA A 128 -0.20 9.01 12.47
CA ALA A 128 -1.66 8.85 12.58
C ALA A 128 -2.27 8.05 11.40
N GLN A 129 -1.55 7.94 10.28
CA GLN A 129 -1.93 7.07 9.16
C GLN A 129 -1.40 5.63 9.29
N CYS A 130 -0.59 5.34 10.30
CA CYS A 130 -0.15 3.98 10.62
C CYS A 130 -1.26 3.15 11.25
N ALA A 131 -1.15 1.83 11.10
CA ALA A 131 -2.09 0.91 11.73
C ALA A 131 -1.96 0.97 13.26
N SER A 132 -3.11 0.97 13.94
CA SER A 132 -3.17 0.81 15.39
C SER A 132 -2.76 -0.60 15.80
N LEU A 133 -2.43 -0.77 17.08
CA LEU A 133 -2.11 -2.10 17.61
C LEU A 133 -3.29 -3.06 17.42
N GLU A 134 -4.52 -2.60 17.61
CA GLU A 134 -5.75 -3.37 17.41
C GLU A 134 -5.91 -3.80 15.94
N GLU A 135 -5.66 -2.89 14.99
CA GLU A 135 -5.71 -3.19 13.55
C GLU A 135 -4.66 -4.25 13.16
N LEU A 136 -3.44 -4.14 13.70
CA LEU A 136 -2.38 -5.11 13.45
C LEU A 136 -2.72 -6.47 14.06
N GLN A 137 -3.15 -6.51 15.32
CA GLN A 137 -3.55 -7.75 16.00
C GLN A 137 -4.70 -8.44 15.28
N HIS A 138 -5.69 -7.68 14.80
CA HIS A 138 -6.80 -8.22 14.03
C HIS A 138 -6.33 -8.83 12.70
N ALA A 139 -5.43 -8.13 11.99
CA ALA A 139 -4.95 -8.57 10.69
C ALA A 139 -4.03 -9.81 10.75
N PHE A 140 -3.25 -9.95 11.83
CA PHE A 140 -2.37 -11.11 12.05
C PHE A 140 -3.04 -12.23 12.85
N ARG A 141 -4.36 -12.16 13.06
CA ARG A 141 -5.10 -13.21 13.74
C ARG A 141 -4.99 -14.54 12.97
N PRO A 142 -4.52 -15.63 13.62
CA PRO A 142 -4.44 -16.95 13.02
C PRO A 142 -5.82 -17.39 12.54
N GLN A 143 -5.87 -17.95 11.34
CA GLN A 143 -7.10 -18.46 10.77
C GLN A 143 -7.31 -19.93 11.11
N MET A 144 -6.23 -20.65 11.43
CA MET A 144 -6.26 -22.05 11.83
C MET A 144 -6.26 -22.23 13.36
N ASP A 145 -6.99 -23.25 13.83
CA ASP A 145 -6.92 -23.68 15.23
C ASP A 145 -5.49 -24.17 15.55
N PRO A 146 -4.85 -23.70 16.65
CA PRO A 146 -3.52 -24.13 17.07
C PRO A 146 -3.33 -25.65 17.15
N ARG A 147 -4.38 -26.41 17.47
CA ARG A 147 -4.35 -27.88 17.50
C ARG A 147 -4.25 -28.48 16.11
N GLN A 148 -4.97 -27.92 15.14
CA GLN A 148 -4.90 -28.34 13.74
C GLN A 148 -3.52 -28.04 13.17
N LEU A 149 -2.96 -26.86 13.45
CA LEU A 149 -1.61 -26.51 13.04
C LEU A 149 -0.57 -27.47 13.63
N SER A 150 -0.66 -27.75 14.94
CA SER A 150 0.24 -28.71 15.61
C SER A 150 0.16 -30.11 14.98
N MET A 151 -1.05 -30.57 14.67
CA MET A 151 -1.25 -31.85 13.97
C MET A 151 -0.61 -31.83 12.58
N MET A 152 -0.77 -30.75 11.82
CA MET A 152 -0.16 -30.61 10.48
C MET A 152 1.36 -30.52 10.54
N LEU A 153 1.95 -29.85 11.54
CA LEU A 153 3.39 -29.83 11.75
C LEU A 153 3.95 -31.21 12.11
N MET A 154 3.25 -31.96 12.95
CA MET A 154 3.59 -33.35 13.28
C MET A 154 3.50 -34.26 12.05
N LEU A 155 2.48 -34.09 11.20
CA LEU A 155 2.37 -34.79 9.92
C LEU A 155 3.48 -34.41 8.94
N ALA A 156 3.88 -33.13 8.90
CA ALA A 156 4.99 -32.66 8.07
C ALA A 156 6.33 -33.32 8.45
N GLN A 157 6.57 -33.53 9.75
CA GLN A 157 7.77 -34.20 10.25
C GLN A 157 7.75 -35.71 10.02
N SER A 158 6.57 -36.35 10.14
CA SER A 158 6.43 -37.81 10.04
C SER A 158 6.27 -38.32 8.61
N ASN A 159 5.60 -37.58 7.73
CA ASN A 159 5.44 -37.94 6.32
C ASN A 159 5.35 -36.71 5.39
N PRO A 160 6.49 -36.20 4.89
CA PRO A 160 6.51 -34.99 4.06
C PRO A 160 5.83 -35.16 2.68
N GLN A 161 5.66 -36.40 2.19
CA GLN A 161 5.01 -36.66 0.90
C GLN A 161 3.49 -36.47 0.96
N LEU A 162 2.86 -36.85 2.09
CA LEU A 162 1.43 -36.59 2.32
C LEU A 162 1.13 -35.09 2.39
N LEU A 163 2.04 -34.31 2.99
CA LEU A 163 1.89 -32.86 3.06
C LEU A 163 1.93 -32.18 1.68
N ALA A 164 2.76 -32.70 0.77
CA ALA A 164 2.86 -32.20 -0.60
C ALA A 164 1.58 -32.44 -1.40
N LEU A 165 0.87 -33.55 -1.15
CA LEU A 165 -0.42 -33.84 -1.80
C LEU A 165 -1.56 -32.92 -1.34
N ILE A 166 -1.48 -32.38 -0.12
CA ILE A 166 -2.53 -31.53 0.46
C ILE A 166 -2.35 -30.05 0.04
N GLY A 167 -1.27 -29.70 -0.66
CA GLY A 167 -1.08 -28.35 -1.23
C GLY A 167 -0.83 -27.24 -0.21
N THR A 168 -0.56 -27.59 1.06
CA THR A 168 -0.63 -26.66 2.20
C THR A 168 0.68 -26.06 2.65
N ARG A 169 1.84 -26.41 2.07
CA ARG A 169 3.14 -25.97 2.60
C ARG A 169 3.26 -24.44 2.66
N ALA A 170 2.82 -23.73 1.61
CA ALA A 170 2.81 -22.27 1.58
C ALA A 170 1.72 -21.64 2.47
N GLY A 171 0.64 -22.35 2.78
CA GLY A 171 -0.37 -21.92 3.75
C GLY A 171 0.14 -22.07 5.18
N LEU A 172 0.80 -23.19 5.48
CA LEU A 172 1.44 -23.47 6.77
C LEU A 172 2.51 -22.44 7.11
N THR A 173 3.39 -22.09 6.17
CA THR A 173 4.41 -21.06 6.39
C THR A 173 3.78 -19.71 6.73
N ARG A 174 2.73 -19.30 6.00
CA ARG A 174 2.00 -18.05 6.27
C ARG A 174 1.30 -18.05 7.62
N GLU A 175 0.69 -19.16 8.02
CA GLU A 175 0.05 -19.27 9.34
C GLU A 175 1.08 -19.25 10.48
N LEU A 176 2.26 -19.85 10.28
CA LEU A 176 3.36 -19.74 11.25
C LEU A 176 3.85 -18.29 11.39
N GLU A 177 4.06 -17.59 10.27
CA GLU A 177 4.46 -16.17 10.26
C GLU A 177 3.42 -15.30 10.96
N ARG A 178 2.12 -15.52 10.68
CA ARG A 178 1.02 -14.81 11.36
C ARG A 178 1.05 -15.01 12.87
N MET A 179 1.23 -16.25 13.34
CA MET A 179 1.31 -16.55 14.77
C MET A 179 2.52 -15.87 15.44
N GLU A 180 3.68 -15.89 14.79
CA GLU A 180 4.88 -15.22 15.31
C GLU A 180 4.65 -13.72 15.43
N GLN A 181 4.07 -13.08 14.41
CA GLN A 181 3.75 -11.66 14.44
C GLN A 181 2.70 -11.33 15.50
N GLN A 182 1.65 -12.14 15.63
CA GLN A 182 0.65 -11.95 16.67
C GLN A 182 1.28 -12.00 18.07
N SER A 183 2.12 -13.00 18.35
CA SER A 183 2.79 -13.12 19.65
C SER A 183 3.69 -11.91 19.96
N ARG A 184 4.38 -11.38 18.94
CA ARG A 184 5.16 -10.14 19.09
C ARG A 184 4.25 -8.96 19.41
N LEU A 185 3.14 -8.80 18.70
CA LEU A 185 2.19 -7.70 18.89
C LEU A 185 1.46 -7.76 20.24
N GLU A 186 1.26 -8.94 20.83
CA GLU A 186 0.69 -9.10 22.17
C GLU A 186 1.63 -8.61 23.28
N GLN A 187 2.94 -8.63 23.05
CA GLN A 187 3.95 -8.17 24.00
C GLN A 187 4.24 -6.67 23.89
N LEU A 188 3.79 -6.02 22.82
CA LEU A 188 4.04 -4.62 22.53
C LEU A 188 2.94 -3.73 23.12
N SER A 189 3.33 -2.64 23.75
CA SER A 189 2.39 -1.57 24.12
C SER A 189 2.14 -0.61 22.95
N SER A 190 0.98 0.07 22.96
CA SER A 190 0.66 1.08 21.96
C SER A 190 1.67 2.23 21.93
N ALA A 191 2.25 2.59 23.08
CA ALA A 191 3.27 3.64 23.16
C ALA A 191 4.60 3.22 22.52
N GLU A 192 5.02 1.96 22.72
CA GLU A 192 6.22 1.42 22.09
C GLU A 192 6.05 1.28 20.57
N LEU A 193 4.86 0.85 20.10
CA LEU A 193 4.55 0.78 18.68
C LEU A 193 4.63 2.17 18.03
N LEU A 194 4.03 3.18 18.66
CA LEU A 194 4.11 4.56 18.18
C LEU A 194 5.55 5.07 18.14
N SER A 195 6.36 4.80 19.17
CA SER A 195 7.78 5.17 19.19
C SER A 195 8.54 4.52 18.03
N LYS A 196 8.40 3.20 17.85
CA LYS A 196 9.04 2.47 16.75
C LYS A 196 8.64 3.01 15.39
N ASN A 197 7.34 3.27 15.18
CA ASN A 197 6.83 3.85 13.95
C ASN A 197 7.45 5.23 13.69
N ARG A 198 7.54 6.10 14.72
CA ARG A 198 8.18 7.41 14.60
C ARG A 198 9.64 7.28 14.21
N ASP A 199 10.38 6.33 14.78
CA ASP A 199 11.80 6.14 14.48
C ASP A 199 12.00 5.69 13.03
N SER A 200 11.26 4.68 12.58
CA SER A 200 11.31 4.18 11.19
C SER A 200 10.98 5.29 10.17
N TRP A 201 9.93 6.07 10.43
CA TRP A 201 9.56 7.19 9.57
C TRP A 201 10.57 8.33 9.60
N THR A 202 11.17 8.62 10.77
CA THR A 202 12.21 9.65 10.89
C THR A 202 13.44 9.28 10.06
N ASP A 203 13.85 8.02 10.09
CA ASP A 203 14.99 7.54 9.33
C ASP A 203 14.75 7.58 7.83
N TRP A 204 13.56 7.17 7.36
CA TRP A 204 13.21 7.28 5.95
C TRP A 204 13.08 8.75 5.49
N LEU A 205 12.44 9.61 6.29
CA LEU A 205 12.29 11.04 5.97
C LEU A 205 13.63 11.76 5.88
N ARG A 206 14.63 11.36 6.68
CA ARG A 206 15.99 11.92 6.59
C ARG A 206 16.61 11.66 5.22
N GLU A 207 16.50 10.42 4.72
CA GLU A 207 17.00 10.04 3.39
C GLU A 207 16.19 10.73 2.28
N TYR A 208 14.87 10.76 2.40
CA TYR A 208 14.00 11.43 1.44
C TYR A 208 14.31 12.93 1.33
N ARG A 209 14.48 13.64 2.46
CA ARG A 209 14.86 15.06 2.45
C ARG A 209 16.23 15.27 1.82
N THR A 210 17.20 14.41 2.13
CA THR A 210 18.54 14.49 1.50
C THR A 210 18.44 14.35 -0.02
N ARG A 211 17.59 13.44 -0.51
CA ARG A 211 17.35 13.28 -1.94
C ARG A 211 16.62 14.47 -2.57
N LEU A 212 15.65 15.06 -1.86
CA LEU A 212 14.95 16.27 -2.31
C LEU A 212 15.89 17.47 -2.42
N GLU A 213 16.85 17.61 -1.51
CA GLU A 213 17.86 18.68 -1.60
C GLU A 213 18.71 18.55 -2.86
N LYS A 214 19.16 17.34 -3.22
CA LYS A 214 19.84 17.08 -4.50
C LYS A 214 18.96 17.38 -5.71
N ASP A 215 17.67 17.07 -5.62
CA ASP A 215 16.69 17.37 -6.67
C ASP A 215 16.56 18.88 -6.89
N LYS A 216 16.51 19.62 -5.79
CA LYS A 216 16.42 21.08 -5.74
C LYS A 216 17.70 21.75 -6.23
N GLU A 217 18.88 21.23 -5.90
CA GLU A 217 20.17 21.75 -6.38
C GLU A 217 20.29 21.68 -7.92
N GLY A 218 19.63 20.70 -8.54
CA GLY A 218 19.51 20.62 -10.00
C GLY A 218 18.55 21.65 -10.61
N ALA A 219 17.73 22.32 -9.80
CA ALA A 219 16.77 23.34 -10.23
C ALA A 219 17.32 24.75 -9.98
N GLY A 220 17.09 25.66 -10.93
CA GLY A 220 17.62 27.03 -10.84
C GLY A 220 16.99 27.88 -9.74
N ASP A 221 15.68 27.71 -9.49
CA ASP A 221 14.94 28.45 -8.47
C ASP A 221 14.13 27.52 -7.54
N SER A 222 14.35 27.66 -6.23
CA SER A 222 13.69 26.85 -5.21
C SER A 222 12.17 27.01 -5.19
N ALA A 223 11.64 28.20 -5.51
CA ALA A 223 10.20 28.42 -5.50
C ALA A 223 9.52 27.73 -6.69
N THR A 224 10.11 27.85 -7.89
CA THR A 224 9.63 27.12 -9.07
C THR A 224 9.71 25.61 -8.90
N TRP A 225 10.82 25.08 -8.35
CA TRP A 225 10.96 23.65 -8.07
C TRP A 225 9.91 23.15 -7.10
N GLN A 226 9.64 23.90 -6.01
CA GLN A 226 8.61 23.52 -5.05
C GLN A 226 7.21 23.51 -5.68
N ALA A 227 6.90 24.48 -6.54
CA ALA A 227 5.63 24.54 -7.25
C ALA A 227 5.46 23.37 -8.22
N GLU A 228 6.49 23.05 -9.00
CA GLU A 228 6.51 21.91 -9.93
C GLU A 228 6.36 20.58 -9.17
N ARG A 229 7.12 20.40 -8.08
CA ARG A 229 7.02 19.24 -7.19
C ARG A 229 5.58 19.04 -6.72
N LEU A 230 4.94 20.08 -6.18
CA LEU A 230 3.57 20.01 -5.69
C LEU A 230 2.58 19.67 -6.79
N GLN A 231 2.71 20.31 -7.96
CA GLN A 231 1.86 20.03 -9.11
C GLN A 231 1.97 18.56 -9.55
N VAL A 232 3.19 18.05 -9.67
CA VAL A 232 3.44 16.64 -10.05
C VAL A 232 2.88 15.69 -9.00
N MET A 233 3.08 15.96 -7.71
CA MET A 233 2.53 15.10 -6.65
C MET A 233 1.00 15.13 -6.64
N HIS A 234 0.37 16.29 -6.73
CA HIS A 234 -1.09 16.43 -6.77
C HIS A 234 -1.71 15.72 -7.98
N ALA A 235 -1.05 15.72 -9.13
CA ALA A 235 -1.52 14.99 -10.32
C ALA A 235 -1.34 13.46 -10.25
N ASN A 236 -0.50 12.95 -9.33
CA ASN A 236 -0.16 11.52 -9.25
C ASN A 236 -0.57 10.86 -7.91
N ASN A 237 -0.95 11.64 -6.90
CA ASN A 237 -1.38 11.19 -5.59
C ASN A 237 -2.86 11.56 -5.37
N PRO A 238 -3.79 10.61 -5.57
CA PRO A 238 -5.19 10.89 -5.36
C PRO A 238 -5.49 11.13 -3.87
N LYS A 239 -6.41 12.07 -3.59
CA LYS A 239 -7.04 12.29 -2.29
C LYS A 239 -8.11 11.23 -2.02
N TYR A 240 -8.80 10.78 -3.07
CA TYR A 240 -9.90 9.81 -2.98
C TYR A 240 -9.59 8.54 -3.78
N VAL A 241 -9.82 7.38 -3.18
CA VAL A 241 -9.78 6.07 -3.83
C VAL A 241 -11.03 5.27 -3.45
N LEU A 242 -11.49 4.39 -4.33
CA LEU A 242 -12.62 3.52 -4.03
C LEU A 242 -12.20 2.43 -3.02
N ARG A 243 -12.32 2.75 -1.73
CA ARG A 243 -12.08 1.81 -0.63
C ARG A 243 -13.27 0.87 -0.48
N ASN A 244 -13.04 -0.38 -0.05
CA ASN A 244 -14.11 -1.39 0.07
C ASN A 244 -15.27 -0.90 0.94
N TYR A 245 -15.01 -0.22 2.07
CA TYR A 245 -16.08 0.28 2.94
C TYR A 245 -16.92 1.39 2.28
N ILE A 246 -16.31 2.23 1.44
CA ILE A 246 -17.02 3.26 0.69
C ILE A 246 -17.97 2.60 -0.31
N ALA A 247 -17.49 1.58 -1.01
CA ALA A 247 -18.32 0.79 -1.91
C ALA A 247 -19.45 0.08 -1.15
N GLN A 248 -19.16 -0.54 -0.01
CA GLN A 248 -20.13 -1.24 0.82
C GLN A 248 -21.24 -0.31 1.32
N ASN A 249 -20.89 0.87 1.85
CA ASN A 249 -21.85 1.88 2.28
C ASN A 249 -22.77 2.31 1.13
N ALA A 250 -22.22 2.49 -0.07
CA ALA A 250 -22.99 2.85 -1.26
C ALA A 250 -23.93 1.71 -1.72
N ILE A 251 -23.49 0.45 -1.62
CA ILE A 251 -24.31 -0.74 -1.92
C ILE A 251 -25.49 -0.83 -0.95
N GLU A 252 -25.23 -0.72 0.36
CA GLU A 252 -26.27 -0.81 1.38
C GLU A 252 -27.33 0.30 1.28
N ALA A 253 -26.92 1.51 0.87
CA ALA A 253 -27.86 2.59 0.58
C ALA A 253 -28.70 2.29 -0.66
N ALA A 254 -28.08 1.79 -1.73
CA ALA A 254 -28.75 1.45 -2.97
C ALA A 254 -29.76 0.29 -2.82
N GLU A 255 -29.45 -0.72 -2.00
CA GLU A 255 -30.38 -1.82 -1.66
C GLU A 255 -31.64 -1.32 -0.94
N LYS A 256 -31.54 -0.20 -0.20
CA LYS A 256 -32.68 0.48 0.44
C LYS A 256 -33.41 1.45 -0.52
N GLY A 257 -32.98 1.51 -1.79
CA GLY A 257 -33.52 2.38 -2.83
C GLY A 257 -32.92 3.79 -2.86
N ASP A 258 -31.91 4.10 -2.03
CA ASP A 258 -31.21 5.39 -2.04
C ASP A 258 -29.92 5.33 -2.88
N PHE A 259 -29.99 5.89 -4.09
CA PHE A 259 -28.84 5.98 -5.00
C PHE A 259 -28.02 7.27 -4.81
N SER A 260 -28.32 8.11 -3.82
CA SER A 260 -27.61 9.37 -3.59
C SER A 260 -26.14 9.14 -3.24
N GLU A 261 -25.84 8.10 -2.46
CA GLU A 261 -24.49 7.75 -2.04
C GLU A 261 -23.63 7.28 -3.22
N VAL A 262 -24.16 6.39 -4.07
CA VAL A 262 -23.48 5.94 -5.30
C VAL A 262 -23.12 7.12 -6.20
N ARG A 263 -24.07 8.06 -6.39
CA ARG A 263 -23.81 9.27 -7.21
C ARG A 263 -22.77 10.18 -6.58
N ARG A 264 -22.74 10.28 -5.25
CA ARG A 264 -21.77 11.09 -4.50
C ARG A 264 -20.35 10.51 -4.65
N VAL A 265 -20.21 9.20 -4.45
CA VAL A 265 -18.95 8.48 -4.63
C VAL A 265 -18.46 8.58 -6.07
N LEU A 266 -19.34 8.37 -7.06
CA LEU A 266 -18.97 8.51 -8.48
C LEU A 266 -18.42 9.91 -8.77
N LYS A 267 -19.10 10.96 -8.31
CA LYS A 267 -18.67 12.34 -8.51
C LYS A 267 -17.30 12.64 -7.89
N LEU A 268 -16.98 12.05 -6.73
CA LEU A 268 -15.67 12.18 -6.10
C LEU A 268 -14.58 11.46 -6.90
N LEU A 269 -14.89 10.28 -7.46
CA LEU A 269 -13.95 9.48 -8.23
C LEU A 269 -13.71 10.01 -9.65
N GLU A 270 -14.58 10.87 -10.18
CA GLU A 270 -14.35 11.62 -11.42
C GLU A 270 -13.19 12.63 -11.29
N THR A 271 -12.99 13.19 -10.09
CA THR A 271 -11.88 14.10 -9.77
C THR A 271 -11.17 13.66 -8.49
N PRO A 272 -10.42 12.54 -8.51
CA PRO A 272 -9.88 11.94 -7.29
C PRO A 272 -8.63 12.67 -6.76
N TYR A 273 -8.07 13.59 -7.55
CA TYR A 273 -6.88 14.37 -7.23
C TYR A 273 -7.25 15.71 -6.56
N PRO A 274 -6.41 16.23 -5.65
CA PRO A 274 -6.65 17.52 -5.01
C PRO A 274 -6.73 18.66 -6.03
N GLN A 275 -7.70 19.55 -5.86
CA GLN A 275 -7.80 20.76 -6.66
C GLN A 275 -6.92 21.87 -6.06
N GLU A 276 -6.37 22.77 -6.89
CA GLU A 276 -5.38 23.81 -6.49
C GLU A 276 -5.83 24.74 -5.34
N ARG A 277 -7.12 24.75 -4.97
CA ARG A 277 -7.69 25.57 -3.89
C ARG A 277 -7.97 24.80 -2.60
N GLU A 278 -7.86 23.48 -2.62
CA GLU A 278 -7.95 22.67 -1.41
C GLU A 278 -6.54 22.53 -0.85
N ALA A 279 -6.25 23.25 0.23
CA ALA A 279 -5.10 22.90 1.06
C ALA A 279 -5.22 21.41 1.45
N PRO A 280 -4.10 20.70 1.68
CA PRO A 280 -4.19 19.40 2.32
C PRO A 280 -4.87 19.62 3.67
N GLU A 281 -6.15 19.25 3.77
CA GLU A 281 -6.90 19.13 5.02
C GLU A 281 -6.34 17.92 5.79
N ALA A 282 -5.02 17.89 6.01
CA ALA A 282 -4.47 17.22 7.16
C ALA A 282 -4.84 18.14 8.32
N LEU A 283 -5.98 17.88 9.00
CA LEU A 283 -6.28 18.30 10.38
C LEU A 283 -7.72 18.05 10.85
N GLU A 284 -8.57 17.29 10.15
CA GLU A 284 -9.66 16.60 10.88
C GLU A 284 -9.12 15.27 11.40
N ALA A 285 -8.24 15.38 12.39
CA ALA A 285 -8.01 14.31 13.34
C ALA A 285 -9.36 13.91 13.91
N ALA A 286 -9.64 12.60 13.87
CA ALA A 286 -10.79 11.93 14.48
C ALA A 286 -11.43 12.74 15.62
N GLU A 287 -12.41 13.57 15.29
CA GLU A 287 -13.28 14.19 16.29
C GLU A 287 -14.12 13.09 16.93
N PRO A 288 -14.42 13.21 18.24
CA PRO A 288 -14.96 12.11 19.02
C PRO A 288 -16.29 11.61 18.43
N GLN A 289 -16.41 10.29 18.38
CA GLN A 289 -17.53 9.53 17.84
C GLN A 289 -18.88 10.03 18.39
N GLY A 290 -19.51 10.94 17.64
CA GLY A 290 -20.89 11.35 17.81
C GLY A 290 -21.74 10.69 16.74
N ALA A 291 -22.76 9.95 17.16
CA ALA A 291 -23.69 9.24 16.28
C ALA A 291 -24.28 10.19 15.22
N GLY A 292 -23.84 10.04 13.95
CA GLY A 292 -24.53 10.62 12.80
C GLY A 292 -23.72 11.42 11.77
N ARG A 293 -22.39 11.54 11.86
CA ARG A 293 -21.57 12.17 10.78
C ARG A 293 -20.85 11.10 9.96
N GLN A 294 -21.10 11.10 8.63
CA GLN A 294 -20.38 10.27 7.66
C GLN A 294 -18.88 10.59 7.74
N ASP A 295 -18.05 9.56 7.98
CA ASP A 295 -16.60 9.67 7.89
C ASP A 295 -16.20 10.27 6.54
N SER A 296 -15.22 11.20 6.53
CA SER A 296 -14.71 11.79 5.29
C SER A 296 -14.21 10.69 4.32
N TYR A 297 -14.47 10.83 3.03
CA TYR A 297 -14.06 9.83 2.01
C TYR A 297 -12.53 9.69 1.84
N SER A 298 -11.75 10.60 2.44
CA SER A 298 -10.28 10.52 2.50
C SER A 298 -9.75 9.88 3.80
N SER A 299 -10.64 9.51 4.74
CA SER A 299 -10.23 8.91 6.01
C SER A 299 -9.73 7.48 5.83
N ARG A 300 -9.06 6.98 6.89
CA ARG A 300 -8.71 5.55 6.99
C ARG A 300 -9.99 4.72 7.14
N PRO A 301 -9.98 3.47 6.66
CA PRO A 301 -11.13 2.60 6.88
C PRO A 301 -11.43 2.44 8.38
N PRO A 302 -12.71 2.39 8.78
CA PRO A 302 -13.08 2.04 10.15
C PRO A 302 -12.73 0.58 10.45
N LEU A 303 -12.59 0.21 11.73
CA LEU A 303 -12.15 -1.12 12.15
C LEU A 303 -12.99 -2.27 11.56
N TRP A 304 -14.31 -2.10 11.50
CA TRP A 304 -15.24 -3.11 10.95
C TRP A 304 -14.98 -3.40 9.46
N ALA A 305 -14.42 -2.44 8.72
CA ALA A 305 -14.12 -2.61 7.31
C ALA A 305 -12.97 -3.57 7.04
N ALA A 306 -12.18 -3.94 8.06
CA ALA A 306 -11.12 -4.93 7.94
C ALA A 306 -11.64 -6.34 7.57
N GLU A 307 -12.93 -6.61 7.84
CA GLU A 307 -13.58 -7.89 7.53
C GLU A 307 -14.21 -7.93 6.13
N LEU A 308 -14.24 -6.81 5.40
CA LEU A 308 -14.82 -6.74 4.06
C LEU A 308 -13.91 -7.39 3.02
N CYS A 309 -14.22 -8.64 2.66
CA CYS A 309 -13.68 -9.31 1.49
C CYS A 309 -14.63 -9.15 0.30
N VAL A 310 -14.07 -8.79 -0.87
CA VAL A 310 -14.82 -8.84 -2.13
C VAL A 310 -14.86 -10.31 -2.54
N THR A 311 -16.05 -10.91 -2.47
CA THR A 311 -16.32 -12.26 -2.98
C THR A 311 -16.51 -12.26 -4.48
#